data_AF-A0D0T9-F1
#
_entry.id   AF-A0D0T9-F1
#
_cell.length_a   1.000
_cell.length_b   1.000
_cell.length_c   1.000
_cell.angle_alpha   90.00
_cell.angle_beta   90.00
_cell.angle_gamma   90.00
#
_symmetry.space_group_name_H-M   'P 1'
#
loop_
_entity.id
_entity.type
_entity.pdbx_description
1 polymer ?
#
loop_
_entity_poly.entity_id
_entity_poly.type
_entity_poly.pdbx_seq_one_letter_code
_entity_poly.pdbx_strand_id
1 'polypeptide(L)'
;MKQNKQIKNIHARSQEIVEQQIEEQNANKSKQQLQEFDFAAKPYVDFDFIKLKKIKSIKMSDSGSRGVIFIDSEQGALVLKLSGQVGVELFLNKLAQALDIKTTQMKCLKWCDLEMQDLRNDILFAASTDEVLSHRLKQKLKVAYFEIIEYIPGLQLYCFQGERAKKIFNQERLFSLGKIIGFDIFIHNGDRFPLPIWRSVGNAYNIILKVIDEKQEDMFNIQNVDLNFDCIYSIDPQTILKQLDSSIQDKILNTYMEKVQKFLQDLCDDIKKNESKCLDAFQDFIFEQTHYKLNENELLIVKKGILYQIQKITEFGIENIIKIKQELILPDSQDWMDSYNNCLNQIHIEFHEKLIKLFTQIINTNSEIFQTL
;
A
#
# COMPACT_ATOMS: atom_id res chain seq x y z
N MET A 1 17.29 -30.60 45.31
CA MET A 1 16.73 -29.29 45.71
C MET A 1 17.73 -28.12 45.71
N LYS A 2 18.99 -28.27 46.19
CA LYS A 2 19.96 -27.15 46.23
C LYS A 2 20.35 -26.58 44.84
N GLN A 3 20.52 -27.41 43.81
CA GLN A 3 20.82 -26.96 42.43
C GLN A 3 19.74 -26.07 41.82
N ASN A 4 18.45 -26.37 42.02
CA ASN A 4 17.34 -25.54 41.49
C ASN A 4 17.26 -24.15 42.11
N LYS A 5 17.75 -23.97 43.34
CA LYS A 5 17.79 -22.65 44.01
C LYS A 5 18.93 -21.78 43.44
N GLN A 6 20.03 -22.41 43.06
CA GLN A 6 21.19 -21.74 42.47
C GLN A 6 20.90 -21.26 41.03
N ILE A 7 20.20 -22.06 40.23
CA ILE A 7 19.77 -21.68 38.86
C ILE A 7 18.79 -20.50 38.89
N LYS A 8 17.81 -20.49 39.81
CA LYS A 8 16.87 -19.37 39.96
C LYS A 8 17.57 -18.06 40.34
N ASN A 9 18.57 -18.10 41.23
CA ASN A 9 19.34 -16.91 41.61
C ASN A 9 20.22 -16.38 40.45
N ILE A 10 20.78 -17.26 39.62
CA ILE A 10 21.54 -16.85 38.43
C ILE A 10 20.62 -16.17 37.42
N HIS A 11 19.42 -16.71 37.21
CA HIS A 11 18.46 -16.12 36.27
C HIS A 11 17.94 -14.75 36.74
N ALA A 12 17.64 -14.60 38.03
CA ALA A 12 17.21 -13.31 38.59
C ALA A 12 18.31 -12.25 38.50
N ARG A 13 19.55 -12.60 38.85
CA ARG A 13 20.69 -11.69 38.75
C ARG A 13 21.04 -11.32 37.31
N SER A 14 20.85 -12.26 36.36
CA SER A 14 21.00 -11.98 34.94
C SER A 14 19.93 -11.01 34.42
N GLN A 15 18.70 -11.09 34.93
CA GLN A 15 17.64 -10.13 34.58
C GLN A 15 17.93 -8.75 35.16
N GLU A 16 18.36 -8.65 36.42
CA GLU A 16 18.75 -7.37 37.04
C GLU A 16 19.90 -6.68 36.28
N ILE A 17 20.92 -7.43 35.83
CA ILE A 17 22.04 -6.86 35.06
C ILE A 17 21.54 -6.34 33.70
N VAL A 18 20.64 -7.06 33.04
CA VAL A 18 20.05 -6.60 31.77
C VAL A 18 19.20 -5.35 31.98
N GLU A 19 18.40 -5.30 33.04
CA GLU A 19 17.61 -4.11 33.40
C GLU A 19 18.50 -2.90 33.73
N GLN A 20 19.57 -3.08 34.51
CA GLN A 20 20.53 -2.01 34.81
C GLN A 20 21.26 -1.51 33.56
N GLN A 21 21.67 -2.41 32.66
CA GLN A 21 22.28 -2.02 31.39
C GLN A 21 21.30 -1.26 30.49
N ILE A 22 20.02 -1.65 30.49
CA ILE A 22 18.96 -0.93 29.78
C ILE A 22 18.76 0.45 30.40
N GLU A 23 18.73 0.57 31.73
CA GLU A 23 18.60 1.85 32.43
C GLU A 23 19.79 2.78 32.17
N GLU A 24 21.03 2.29 32.23
CA GLU A 24 22.23 3.08 31.91
C GLU A 24 22.27 3.48 30.43
N GLN A 25 21.90 2.58 29.51
CA GLN A 25 21.78 2.93 28.08
C GLN A 25 20.68 3.97 27.85
N ASN A 26 19.56 3.87 28.56
CA ASN A 26 18.45 4.83 28.47
C ASN A 26 18.79 6.17 29.13
N ALA A 27 19.60 6.18 30.19
CA ALA A 27 20.08 7.39 30.83
C ALA A 27 21.11 8.13 29.95
N ASN A 28 21.93 7.39 29.21
CA ASN A 28 22.92 7.94 28.28
C ASN A 28 22.32 8.37 26.93
N LYS A 29 21.16 7.81 26.52
CA LYS A 29 20.37 8.36 25.42
C LYS A 29 19.75 9.69 25.90
N SER A 30 20.45 10.81 25.67
CA SER A 30 19.90 12.14 25.93
C SER A 30 18.50 12.24 25.34
N LYS A 31 17.51 12.61 26.14
CA LYS A 31 16.11 12.80 25.73
C LYS A 31 16.04 13.94 24.72
N GLN A 32 16.26 13.62 23.45
CA GLN A 32 16.14 14.57 22.36
C GLN A 32 14.66 14.86 22.16
N GLN A 33 14.30 16.14 22.16
CA GLN A 33 12.95 16.55 21.81
C GLN A 33 12.67 16.14 20.36
N LEU A 34 11.53 15.48 20.13
CA LEU A 34 11.08 15.12 18.79
C LEU A 34 10.88 16.39 17.95
N GLN A 35 11.33 16.33 16.70
CA GLN A 35 11.14 17.35 15.70
C GLN A 35 9.80 17.15 14.98
N GLU A 36 9.38 18.14 14.19
CA GLU A 36 8.31 17.93 13.22
C GLU A 36 8.79 16.94 12.14
N PHE A 37 7.85 16.14 11.61
CA PHE A 37 8.16 15.19 10.55
C PHE A 37 8.44 15.90 9.23
N ASP A 38 9.63 15.65 8.67
CA ASP A 38 10.04 16.15 7.36
C ASP A 38 9.46 15.26 6.25
N PHE A 39 8.51 15.78 5.47
CA PHE A 39 7.90 15.07 4.35
C PHE A 39 8.80 14.98 3.12
N ALA A 40 9.94 15.66 3.12
CA ALA A 40 11.02 15.43 2.16
C ALA A 40 12.06 14.42 2.69
N ALA A 41 11.82 13.81 3.86
CA ALA A 41 12.72 12.81 4.41
C ALA A 41 12.98 11.67 3.41
N LYS A 42 14.24 11.26 3.32
CA LYS A 42 14.65 10.16 2.44
C LYS A 42 14.04 8.85 2.95
N PRO A 43 13.57 7.96 2.06
CA PRO A 43 13.10 6.65 2.45
C PRO A 43 14.17 5.86 3.21
N TYR A 44 13.76 5.08 4.21
CA TYR A 44 14.60 4.09 4.86
C TYR A 44 14.98 3.00 3.86
N VAL A 45 16.26 2.61 3.81
CA VAL A 45 16.81 1.81 2.70
C VAL A 45 16.82 0.29 2.99
N ASP A 46 17.01 -0.12 4.25
CA ASP A 46 17.27 -1.52 4.61
C ASP A 46 16.02 -2.25 5.13
N PHE A 47 15.13 -2.68 4.23
CA PHE A 47 13.90 -3.37 4.62
C PHE A 47 14.10 -4.82 5.13
N ASP A 48 15.30 -5.40 5.00
CA ASP A 48 15.56 -6.76 5.48
C ASP A 48 15.61 -6.80 7.01
N PHE A 49 16.20 -5.78 7.63
CA PHE A 49 16.27 -5.66 9.09
C PHE A 49 16.07 -4.21 9.56
N ILE A 50 14.91 -3.93 10.15
CA ILE A 50 14.53 -2.64 10.67
C ILE A 50 15.19 -2.41 12.02
N LYS A 51 16.19 -1.54 12.04
CA LYS A 51 16.82 -1.07 13.26
C LYS A 51 16.96 0.44 13.19
N LEU A 52 16.09 1.15 13.90
CA LEU A 52 16.06 2.61 13.88
C LEU A 52 17.11 3.19 14.82
N LYS A 53 18.11 3.87 14.24
CA LYS A 53 19.03 4.70 15.03
C LYS A 53 18.48 6.11 15.15
N LYS A 54 18.35 6.56 16.40
CA LYS A 54 18.03 7.95 16.78
C LYS A 54 16.84 8.51 15.99
N ILE A 55 15.65 8.08 16.40
CA ILE A 55 14.38 8.61 15.88
C ILE A 55 14.35 10.13 16.10
N LYS A 56 14.19 10.88 15.01
CA LYS A 56 14.16 12.35 14.99
C LYS A 56 12.75 12.88 15.19
N SER A 57 11.78 12.26 14.54
CA SER A 57 10.37 12.65 14.60
C SER A 57 9.46 11.42 14.53
N ILE A 58 8.30 11.53 15.16
CA ILE A 58 7.20 10.58 15.07
C ILE A 58 5.94 11.40 14.82
N LYS A 59 5.25 11.14 13.71
CA LYS A 59 3.97 11.77 13.38
C LYS A 59 2.89 10.71 13.23
N MET A 60 1.86 10.81 14.04
CA MET A 60 0.66 10.00 13.81
C MET A 60 -0.17 10.67 12.71
N SER A 61 -0.66 9.89 11.75
CA SER A 61 -1.58 10.40 10.74
C SER A 61 -2.85 10.90 11.40
N ASP A 62 -3.29 12.10 11.03
CA ASP A 62 -4.58 12.66 11.43
C ASP A 62 -5.74 12.04 10.63
N SER A 63 -5.42 11.45 9.48
CA SER A 63 -6.37 10.75 8.62
C SER A 63 -6.31 9.23 8.80
N GLY A 64 -7.48 8.59 8.75
CA GLY A 64 -7.63 7.14 8.75
C GLY A 64 -7.92 6.51 10.13
N SER A 65 -8.63 5.39 10.11
CA SER A 65 -9.07 4.67 11.32
C SER A 65 -8.02 3.73 11.92
N ARG A 66 -6.92 3.45 11.20
CA ARG A 66 -6.04 2.30 11.47
C ARG A 66 -4.64 2.64 12.01
N GLY A 67 -4.42 3.87 12.47
CA GLY A 67 -3.18 4.23 13.19
C GLY A 67 -1.92 4.15 12.34
N VAL A 68 -1.87 4.90 11.25
CA VAL A 68 -0.65 5.12 10.46
C VAL A 68 0.29 6.05 11.24
N ILE A 69 1.56 5.67 11.35
CA ILE A 69 2.62 6.37 12.07
C ILE A 69 3.79 6.57 11.12
N PHE A 70 4.16 7.82 10.88
CA PHE A 70 5.38 8.19 10.17
C PHE A 70 6.53 8.30 11.17
N ILE A 71 7.66 7.68 10.86
CA ILE A 71 8.83 7.65 11.73
C ILE A 71 10.04 8.07 10.90
N ASP A 72 10.69 9.17 11.27
CA ASP A 72 11.96 9.60 10.68
C ASP A 72 13.12 9.32 11.63
N SER A 73 14.24 8.86 11.07
CA SER A 73 15.44 8.46 11.80
C SER A 73 16.70 8.98 11.12
N GLU A 74 17.88 8.70 11.67
CA GLU A 74 19.12 9.00 10.95
C GLU A 74 19.32 8.16 9.68
N GLN A 75 18.61 7.04 9.55
CA GLN A 75 18.70 6.12 8.40
C GLN A 75 17.61 6.36 7.34
N GLY A 76 16.73 7.33 7.56
CA GLY A 76 15.59 7.63 6.70
C GLY A 76 14.24 7.37 7.37
N ALA A 77 13.19 7.69 6.64
CA ALA A 77 11.82 7.60 7.07
C ALA A 77 11.15 6.29 6.64
N LEU A 78 10.26 5.80 7.48
CA LEU A 78 9.37 4.68 7.18
C LEU A 78 7.96 4.96 7.70
N VAL A 79 7.01 4.15 7.24
CA VAL A 79 5.63 4.19 7.72
C VAL A 79 5.33 2.90 8.46
N LEU A 80 4.81 3.02 9.68
CA LEU A 80 4.25 1.93 10.45
C LEU A 80 2.73 2.02 10.40
N LYS A 81 2.08 1.00 9.84
CA LYS A 81 0.62 0.86 9.82
C LYS A 81 0.21 -0.25 10.78
N LEU A 82 -0.87 -0.01 11.51
CA LEU A 82 -1.41 -0.92 12.52
C LEU A 82 -2.74 -1.49 12.02
N SER A 83 -2.71 -2.09 10.83
CA SER A 83 -3.89 -2.65 10.18
C SER A 83 -4.32 -3.98 10.81
N GLY A 84 -5.64 -4.24 10.81
CA GLY A 84 -6.18 -5.56 11.14
C GLY A 84 -6.16 -6.54 9.97
N GLN A 85 -5.74 -6.10 8.77
CA GLN A 85 -5.80 -6.88 7.53
C GLN A 85 -4.42 -7.09 6.90
N VAL A 86 -3.35 -7.10 7.71
CA VAL A 86 -1.94 -7.14 7.24
C VAL A 86 -1.69 -8.25 6.23
N GLY A 87 -2.25 -9.45 6.44
CA GLY A 87 -2.07 -10.57 5.50
C GLY A 87 -2.67 -10.32 4.11
N VAL A 88 -3.82 -9.67 4.03
CA VAL A 88 -4.45 -9.30 2.74
C VAL A 88 -3.67 -8.18 2.08
N GLU A 89 -3.32 -7.14 2.83
CA GLU A 89 -2.60 -5.99 2.29
C GLU A 89 -1.21 -6.41 1.75
N LEU A 90 -0.48 -7.24 2.50
CA LEU A 90 0.81 -7.78 2.07
C LEU A 90 0.69 -8.68 0.83
N PHE A 91 -0.34 -9.54 0.77
CA PHE A 91 -0.62 -10.33 -0.44
C PHE A 91 -0.88 -9.44 -1.65
N LEU A 92 -1.77 -8.45 -1.52
CA LEU A 92 -2.13 -7.57 -2.65
C LEU A 92 -0.93 -6.73 -3.09
N ASN A 93 -0.08 -6.28 -2.16
CA ASN A 93 1.15 -5.57 -2.50
C ASN A 93 2.17 -6.46 -3.23
N LYS A 94 2.40 -7.70 -2.76
CA LYS A 94 3.28 -8.67 -3.44
C LYS A 94 2.77 -9.02 -4.84
N LEU A 95 1.46 -9.22 -4.96
CA LEU A 95 0.81 -9.46 -6.25
C LEU A 95 0.96 -8.26 -7.19
N ALA A 96 0.77 -7.03 -6.70
CA ALA A 96 0.99 -5.81 -7.45
C ALA A 96 2.43 -5.71 -7.97
N GLN A 97 3.43 -5.97 -7.12
CA GLN A 97 4.85 -5.98 -7.49
C GLN A 97 5.16 -7.04 -8.55
N ALA A 98 4.64 -8.27 -8.39
CA ALA A 98 4.82 -9.35 -9.37
C ALA A 98 4.20 -9.02 -10.73
N LEU A 99 3.14 -8.21 -10.72
CA LEU A 99 2.45 -7.69 -11.89
C LEU A 99 3.00 -6.35 -12.39
N ASP A 100 4.16 -5.91 -11.88
CA ASP A 100 4.85 -4.67 -12.26
C ASP A 100 4.02 -3.40 -12.06
N ILE A 101 3.15 -3.42 -11.05
CA ILE A 101 2.52 -2.21 -10.52
C ILE A 101 3.48 -1.60 -9.49
N LYS A 102 3.79 -0.32 -9.66
CA LYS A 102 4.64 0.39 -8.72
C LYS A 102 3.89 0.59 -7.40
N THR A 103 4.37 -0.11 -6.37
CA THR A 103 3.90 0.01 -4.99
C THR A 103 5.08 0.27 -4.06
N THR A 104 4.78 0.56 -2.81
CA THR A 104 5.77 0.61 -1.73
C THR A 104 6.31 -0.79 -1.41
N GLN A 105 7.54 -0.88 -0.92
CA GLN A 105 7.97 -2.07 -0.20
C GLN A 105 7.16 -2.24 1.09
N MET A 106 6.87 -3.49 1.44
CA MET A 106 6.13 -3.81 2.66
C MET A 106 6.74 -5.04 3.36
N LYS A 107 6.77 -4.99 4.69
CA LYS A 107 7.17 -6.10 5.57
C LYS A 107 6.20 -6.21 6.74
N CYS A 108 5.84 -7.45 7.09
CA CYS A 108 5.11 -7.74 8.32
C CYS A 108 6.10 -8.16 9.40
N LEU A 109 6.11 -7.47 10.53
CA LEU A 109 6.78 -7.91 11.75
C LEU A 109 5.74 -8.51 12.71
N LYS A 110 6.08 -9.64 13.33
CA LYS A 110 5.19 -10.41 14.19
C LYS A 110 5.52 -10.15 15.65
N TRP A 111 4.53 -10.28 16.53
CA TRP A 111 4.71 -10.02 17.96
C TRP A 111 5.85 -10.80 18.60
N CYS A 112 6.10 -12.03 18.15
CA CYS A 112 7.19 -12.88 18.64
C CYS A 112 8.57 -12.52 18.05
N ASP A 113 8.66 -11.65 17.05
CA ASP A 113 9.93 -11.22 16.47
C ASP A 113 10.64 -10.23 17.41
N LEU A 114 11.92 -10.49 17.69
CA LEU A 114 12.75 -9.56 18.45
C LEU A 114 12.80 -8.18 17.78
N GLU A 115 12.84 -8.16 16.45
CA GLU A 115 12.81 -6.93 15.64
C GLU A 115 11.57 -6.07 15.93
N MET A 116 10.38 -6.68 16.09
CA MET A 116 9.16 -5.95 16.43
C MET A 116 9.24 -5.35 17.83
N GLN A 117 9.77 -6.10 18.80
CA GLN A 117 9.91 -5.64 20.19
C GLN A 117 10.92 -4.50 20.30
N ASP A 118 12.05 -4.61 19.61
CA ASP A 118 13.08 -3.56 19.54
C ASP A 118 12.51 -2.28 18.93
N LEU A 119 11.85 -2.38 17.77
CA LEU A 119 11.21 -1.25 17.10
C LEU A 119 10.16 -0.58 18.00
N ARG A 120 9.31 -1.37 18.66
CA ARG A 120 8.30 -0.87 19.61
C ARG A 120 8.95 -0.11 20.75
N ASN A 121 10.02 -0.64 21.32
CA ASN A 121 10.74 -0.01 22.44
C ASN A 121 11.42 1.29 22.01
N ASP A 122 12.05 1.31 20.83
CA ASP A 122 12.68 2.52 20.29
C ASP A 122 11.64 3.64 20.06
N ILE A 123 10.48 3.32 19.49
CA ILE A 123 9.38 4.28 19.28
C ILE A 123 8.88 4.83 20.63
N LEU A 124 8.62 3.96 21.61
CA LEU A 124 8.12 4.38 22.92
C LEU A 124 9.15 5.20 23.71
N PHE A 125 10.43 4.85 23.58
CA PHE A 125 11.53 5.60 24.18
C PHE A 125 11.63 7.00 23.56
N ALA A 126 11.61 7.10 22.22
CA ALA A 126 11.68 8.37 21.51
C ALA A 126 10.48 9.28 21.82
N ALA A 127 9.28 8.71 21.96
CA ALA A 127 8.09 9.45 22.36
C ALA A 127 8.02 9.79 23.86
N SER A 128 8.95 9.33 24.70
CA SER A 128 8.86 9.45 26.16
C SER A 128 8.90 10.89 26.70
N THR A 129 9.36 11.85 25.90
CA THR A 129 9.35 13.28 26.24
C THR A 129 8.01 13.96 26.00
N ASP A 130 7.12 13.36 25.21
CA ASP A 130 5.76 13.85 24.95
C ASP A 130 4.75 12.89 25.59
N GLU A 131 4.18 13.29 26.72
CA GLU A 131 3.29 12.45 27.51
C GLU A 131 2.03 12.03 26.73
N VAL A 132 1.48 12.93 25.92
CA VAL A 132 0.26 12.68 25.14
C VAL A 132 0.54 11.68 24.02
N LEU A 133 1.61 11.91 23.24
CA LEU A 133 2.02 11.00 22.18
C LEU A 133 2.42 9.63 22.75
N SER A 134 3.21 9.62 23.83
CA SER A 134 3.62 8.39 24.53
C SER A 134 2.41 7.56 24.97
N HIS A 135 1.41 8.20 25.60
CA HIS A 135 0.20 7.51 26.03
C HIS A 135 -0.57 6.90 24.85
N ARG A 136 -0.74 7.65 23.75
CA ARG A 136 -1.42 7.17 22.53
C ARG A 136 -0.70 5.98 21.91
N LEU A 137 0.63 6.05 21.78
CA LEU A 137 1.45 4.99 21.20
C LEU A 137 1.46 3.73 22.06
N LYS A 138 1.53 3.84 23.40
CA LYS A 138 1.50 2.69 24.30
C LYS A 138 0.28 1.79 24.11
N GLN A 139 -0.87 2.34 23.77
CA GLN A 139 -2.07 1.55 23.52
C GLN A 139 -2.09 0.99 22.09
N LYS A 140 -1.74 1.82 21.10
CA LYS A 140 -1.80 1.42 19.68
C LYS A 140 -0.77 0.35 19.32
N LEU A 141 0.43 0.40 19.90
CA LEU A 141 1.51 -0.55 19.62
C LEU A 141 1.32 -1.92 20.30
N LYS A 142 0.16 -2.19 20.92
CA LYS A 142 -0.23 -3.51 21.48
C LYS A 142 -1.03 -4.31 20.45
N VAL A 143 -0.43 -4.54 19.29
CA VAL A 143 -1.04 -5.31 18.19
C VAL A 143 -0.20 -6.54 17.91
N ALA A 144 -0.80 -7.57 17.30
CA ALA A 144 -0.08 -8.80 16.97
C ALA A 144 0.94 -8.62 15.84
N TYR A 145 0.73 -7.62 14.98
CA TYR A 145 1.52 -7.39 13.78
C TYR A 145 1.82 -5.91 13.59
N PHE A 146 3.02 -5.60 13.13
CA PHE A 146 3.36 -4.31 12.54
C PHE A 146 3.50 -4.46 11.03
N GLU A 147 2.82 -3.59 10.30
CA GLU A 147 2.99 -3.45 8.87
C GLU A 147 3.96 -2.29 8.61
N ILE A 148 5.19 -2.64 8.23
CA ILE A 148 6.23 -1.68 7.87
C ILE A 148 6.13 -1.41 6.38
N ILE A 149 5.99 -0.16 6.01
CA ILE A 149 5.79 0.31 4.64
C ILE A 149 6.89 1.32 4.31
N GLU A 150 7.45 1.22 3.11
CA GLU A 150 8.36 2.21 2.55
C GLU A 150 7.72 3.59 2.57
N TYR A 151 8.43 4.57 3.12
CA TYR A 151 8.03 5.96 3.00
C TYR A 151 8.31 6.46 1.58
N ILE A 152 7.32 7.09 0.94
CA ILE A 152 7.50 7.74 -0.36
C ILE A 152 7.42 9.26 -0.14
N PRO A 153 8.52 10.02 -0.33
CA PRO A 153 8.47 11.47 -0.32
C PRO A 153 7.72 11.90 -1.58
N GLY A 154 6.41 12.14 -1.42
CA GLY A 154 5.52 12.31 -2.55
C GLY A 154 4.26 13.05 -2.18
N LEU A 155 3.53 13.49 -3.20
CA LEU A 155 2.27 14.18 -3.05
C LEU A 155 1.13 13.37 -3.63
N GLN A 156 -0.04 13.57 -3.05
CA GLN A 156 -1.28 12.95 -3.49
C GLN A 156 -1.87 13.69 -4.68
N LEU A 157 -2.77 13.03 -5.41
CA LEU A 157 -3.27 13.55 -6.68
C LEU A 157 -3.91 14.94 -6.57
N TYR A 158 -4.61 15.23 -5.47
CA TYR A 158 -5.28 16.52 -5.26
C TYR A 158 -4.31 17.70 -5.05
N CYS A 159 -3.02 17.44 -4.82
CA CYS A 159 -2.00 18.48 -4.69
C CYS A 159 -1.55 19.05 -6.04
N PHE A 160 -2.01 18.50 -7.16
CA PHE A 160 -1.59 18.87 -8.50
C PHE A 160 -2.68 19.68 -9.20
N GLN A 161 -2.68 20.99 -9.00
CA GLN A 161 -3.63 21.90 -9.66
C GLN A 161 -2.96 22.75 -10.76
N GLY A 162 -3.73 23.12 -11.78
CA GLY A 162 -3.31 24.07 -12.82
C GLY A 162 -2.11 23.59 -13.65
N GLU A 163 -1.07 24.42 -13.79
CA GLU A 163 0.13 24.09 -14.60
C GLU A 163 0.91 22.89 -14.05
N ARG A 164 0.83 22.63 -12.74
CA ARG A 164 1.48 21.46 -12.13
C ARG A 164 0.86 20.15 -12.62
N ALA A 165 -0.46 20.15 -12.84
CA ALA A 165 -1.18 18.97 -13.36
C ALA A 165 -0.68 18.57 -14.76
N LYS A 166 -0.45 19.55 -15.64
CA LYS A 166 0.07 19.30 -17.01
C LYS A 166 1.42 18.58 -17.01
N LYS A 167 2.29 18.86 -16.03
CA LYS A 167 3.61 18.23 -15.92
C LYS A 167 3.55 16.79 -15.43
N ILE A 168 2.53 16.43 -14.64
CA ILE A 168 2.43 15.08 -14.07
C ILE A 168 1.81 14.07 -15.01
N PHE A 169 0.95 14.48 -15.94
CA PHE A 169 0.28 13.58 -16.89
C PHE A 169 1.08 13.38 -18.18
N ASN A 170 2.30 12.87 -18.05
CA ASN A 170 3.08 12.42 -19.21
C ASN A 170 2.65 11.00 -19.66
N GLN A 171 3.13 10.56 -20.83
CA GLN A 171 2.74 9.27 -21.41
C GLN A 171 3.01 8.08 -20.48
N GLU A 172 4.18 8.03 -19.85
CA GLU A 172 4.58 6.94 -18.96
C GLU A 172 3.67 6.84 -17.73
N ARG A 173 3.36 7.97 -17.10
CA ARG A 173 2.52 8.05 -15.91
C ARG A 173 1.06 7.78 -16.22
N LEU A 174 0.54 8.27 -17.35
CA LEU A 174 -0.80 7.93 -17.83
C LEU A 174 -0.93 6.43 -18.11
N PHE A 175 0.07 5.83 -18.74
CA PHE A 175 0.10 4.39 -18.96
C PHE A 175 0.14 3.63 -17.62
N SER A 176 0.92 4.13 -16.66
CA SER A 176 0.99 3.58 -15.29
C SER A 176 -0.34 3.69 -14.54
N LEU A 177 -1.10 4.79 -14.69
CA LEU A 177 -2.47 4.89 -14.15
C LEU A 177 -3.37 3.83 -14.77
N GLY A 178 -3.27 3.61 -16.08
CA GLY A 178 -3.97 2.54 -16.76
C GLY A 178 -3.65 1.17 -16.17
N LYS A 179 -2.36 0.89 -15.93
CA LYS A 179 -1.92 -0.36 -15.28
C LYS A 179 -2.54 -0.51 -13.89
N ILE A 180 -2.51 0.54 -13.07
CA ILE A 180 -3.10 0.53 -11.73
C ILE A 180 -4.61 0.23 -11.80
N ILE A 181 -5.33 0.85 -12.75
CA ILE A 181 -6.76 0.60 -12.97
C ILE A 181 -7.02 -0.87 -13.36
N GLY A 182 -6.24 -1.42 -14.31
CA GLY A 182 -6.35 -2.83 -14.70
C GLY A 182 -6.12 -3.78 -13.53
N PHE A 183 -5.16 -3.47 -12.67
CA PHE A 183 -4.93 -4.21 -11.43
C PHE A 183 -6.08 -4.05 -10.42
N ASP A 184 -6.62 -2.85 -10.24
CA ASP A 184 -7.76 -2.61 -9.33
C ASP A 184 -9.04 -3.33 -9.78
N ILE A 185 -9.28 -3.46 -11.09
CA ILE A 185 -10.34 -4.32 -11.63
C ILE A 185 -10.08 -5.78 -11.24
N PHE A 186 -8.83 -6.23 -11.30
CA PHE A 186 -8.48 -7.61 -10.98
C PHE A 186 -8.68 -7.98 -9.51
N ILE A 187 -8.33 -7.07 -8.60
CA ILE A 187 -8.45 -7.31 -7.15
C ILE A 187 -9.78 -6.80 -6.56
N HIS A 188 -10.67 -6.25 -7.41
CA HIS A 188 -11.92 -5.61 -7.02
C HIS A 188 -11.72 -4.46 -6.01
N ASN A 189 -10.76 -3.58 -6.32
CA ASN A 189 -10.46 -2.38 -5.55
C ASN A 189 -11.21 -1.17 -6.12
N GLY A 190 -12.47 -1.00 -5.69
CA GLY A 190 -13.27 0.15 -6.10
C GLY A 190 -12.91 1.46 -5.41
N ASP A 191 -12.01 1.45 -4.42
CA ASP A 191 -11.75 2.64 -3.60
C ASP A 191 -10.95 3.70 -4.36
N ARG A 192 -9.97 3.30 -5.19
CA ARG A 192 -9.00 4.23 -5.75
C ARG A 192 -9.53 5.10 -6.90
N PHE A 193 -10.10 4.48 -7.93
CA PHE A 193 -10.61 5.19 -9.11
C PHE A 193 -12.08 4.84 -9.35
N PRO A 194 -12.95 5.80 -9.70
CA PRO A 194 -14.33 5.50 -10.08
C PRO A 194 -14.37 4.91 -11.48
N LEU A 195 -15.14 3.84 -11.64
CA LEU A 195 -15.40 3.15 -12.91
C LEU A 195 -16.87 2.70 -12.95
N PRO A 196 -17.47 2.50 -14.13
CA PRO A 196 -18.87 2.07 -14.25
C PRO A 196 -19.15 0.68 -13.65
N ILE A 197 -18.11 -0.08 -13.30
CA ILE A 197 -18.23 -1.40 -12.69
C ILE A 197 -18.62 -1.34 -11.21
N TRP A 198 -18.32 -0.25 -10.50
CA TRP A 198 -18.65 -0.03 -9.09
C TRP A 198 -19.30 1.35 -8.85
N ARG A 199 -19.81 1.58 -7.63
CA ARG A 199 -20.44 2.85 -7.22
C ARG A 199 -19.55 3.58 -6.22
N SER A 200 -18.32 3.83 -6.62
CA SER A 200 -17.33 4.58 -5.83
C SER A 200 -17.15 5.97 -6.43
N VAL A 201 -16.78 6.93 -5.58
CA VAL A 201 -16.35 8.27 -5.99
C VAL A 201 -14.83 8.36 -6.18
N GLY A 202 -14.10 7.28 -5.88
CA GLY A 202 -12.64 7.27 -5.90
C GLY A 202 -12.01 7.86 -4.64
N ASN A 203 -10.70 7.66 -4.51
CA ASN A 203 -9.91 8.06 -3.36
C ASN A 203 -8.50 8.43 -3.83
N ALA A 204 -8.30 9.71 -4.11
CA ALA A 204 -7.04 10.26 -4.60
C ALA A 204 -5.89 10.17 -3.57
N TYR A 205 -6.18 9.91 -2.29
CA TYR A 205 -5.16 9.70 -1.26
C TYR A 205 -4.38 8.40 -1.48
N ASN A 206 -4.95 7.44 -2.22
CA ASN A 206 -4.34 6.14 -2.50
C ASN A 206 -3.44 6.14 -3.75
N ILE A 207 -3.11 7.34 -4.25
CA ILE A 207 -2.18 7.59 -5.33
C ILE A 207 -1.15 8.61 -4.86
N ILE A 208 0.13 8.24 -4.93
CA ILE A 208 1.25 9.13 -4.59
C ILE A 208 2.12 9.31 -5.82
N LEU A 209 2.42 10.56 -6.18
CA LEU A 209 3.52 10.89 -7.08
C LEU A 209 4.76 11.17 -6.26
N LYS A 210 5.82 10.38 -6.47
CA LYS A 210 7.10 10.60 -5.80
C LYS A 210 7.76 11.88 -6.32
N VAL A 211 8.14 12.74 -5.38
CA VAL A 211 8.88 13.97 -5.64
C VAL A 211 10.39 13.68 -5.52
N ILE A 212 11.19 14.25 -6.42
CA ILE A 212 12.65 14.07 -6.43
C ILE A 212 13.35 15.20 -5.65
N ASP A 213 12.68 16.32 -5.45
CA ASP A 213 13.23 17.51 -4.79
C ASP A 213 13.48 17.31 -3.28
N GLU A 214 14.50 17.99 -2.74
CA GLU A 214 15.05 17.70 -1.41
C GLU A 214 14.43 18.51 -0.25
N LYS A 215 13.53 19.47 -0.53
CA LYS A 215 12.98 20.37 0.50
C LYS A 215 11.46 20.29 0.62
N GLN A 216 10.97 20.07 1.84
CA GLN A 216 9.54 20.01 2.13
C GLN A 216 8.80 21.31 1.75
N GLU A 217 9.41 22.48 2.01
CA GLU A 217 8.82 23.78 1.69
C GLU A 217 8.48 23.89 0.20
N ASP A 218 9.35 23.37 -0.66
CA ASP A 218 9.16 23.36 -2.10
C ASP A 218 8.01 22.41 -2.49
N MET A 219 7.92 21.22 -1.86
CA MET A 219 6.89 20.23 -2.17
C MET A 219 5.47 20.80 -2.02
N PHE A 220 5.21 21.50 -0.91
CA PHE A 220 3.89 22.02 -0.57
C PHE A 220 3.64 23.46 -1.06
N ASN A 221 4.64 24.11 -1.65
CA ASN A 221 4.44 25.38 -2.32
C ASN A 221 3.65 25.16 -3.63
N ILE A 222 2.36 25.47 -3.61
CA ILE A 222 1.46 25.34 -4.78
C ILE A 222 1.95 26.20 -5.97
N GLN A 223 2.70 27.27 -5.71
CA GLN A 223 3.27 28.13 -6.75
C GLN A 223 4.54 27.52 -7.38
N ASN A 224 5.15 26.53 -6.74
CA ASN A 224 6.31 25.84 -7.28
C ASN A 224 5.85 24.82 -8.34
N VAL A 225 5.84 25.27 -9.58
CA VAL A 225 5.52 24.44 -10.74
C VAL A 225 6.72 23.62 -11.22
N ASP A 226 7.93 23.88 -10.74
CA ASP A 226 9.19 23.30 -11.25
C ASP A 226 9.66 22.06 -10.48
N LEU A 227 8.77 21.48 -9.69
CA LEU A 227 9.01 20.22 -9.00
C LEU A 227 9.19 19.07 -9.99
N ASN A 228 10.16 18.22 -9.67
CA ASN A 228 10.48 17.03 -10.45
C ASN A 228 9.82 15.82 -9.82
N PHE A 229 9.19 15.02 -10.69
CA PHE A 229 8.49 13.82 -10.27
C PHE A 229 9.18 12.61 -10.89
N ASP A 230 9.17 11.51 -10.16
CA ASP A 230 9.65 10.21 -10.63
C ASP A 230 8.45 9.45 -11.22
N CYS A 231 7.84 8.57 -10.44
CA CYS A 231 6.76 7.69 -10.86
C CYS A 231 5.54 7.76 -9.92
N ILE A 232 4.45 7.12 -10.36
CA ILE A 232 3.21 6.98 -9.60
C ILE A 232 3.29 5.71 -8.75
N TYR A 233 2.97 5.83 -7.47
CA TYR A 233 2.82 4.74 -6.54
C TYR A 233 1.34 4.54 -6.22
N SER A 234 0.87 3.30 -6.35
CA SER A 234 -0.41 2.89 -5.79
C SER A 234 -0.19 2.39 -4.36
N ILE A 235 -0.92 2.96 -3.41
CA ILE A 235 -0.84 2.56 -1.99
C ILE A 235 -2.20 2.06 -1.50
N ASP A 236 -2.19 1.42 -0.33
CA ASP A 236 -3.39 0.89 0.34
C ASP A 236 -4.26 0.04 -0.59
N PRO A 237 -3.71 -1.03 -1.21
CA PRO A 237 -4.52 -1.92 -2.01
C PRO A 237 -5.56 -2.62 -1.12
N GLN A 238 -6.82 -2.56 -1.52
CA GLN A 238 -7.92 -3.19 -0.79
C GLN A 238 -8.72 -4.11 -1.71
N THR A 239 -9.39 -5.11 -1.14
CA THR A 239 -10.41 -5.88 -1.84
C THR A 239 -11.71 -5.83 -1.05
N ILE A 240 -12.81 -5.55 -1.74
CA ILE A 240 -14.12 -5.36 -1.11
C ILE A 240 -14.87 -6.70 -0.93
N LEU A 241 -14.37 -7.78 -1.54
CA LEU A 241 -14.97 -9.11 -1.43
C LEU A 241 -14.72 -9.69 -0.04
N LYS A 242 -15.60 -9.36 0.90
CA LYS A 242 -15.74 -10.08 2.17
C LYS A 242 -16.46 -11.40 1.90
N GLN A 243 -16.10 -12.45 2.64
CA GLN A 243 -16.87 -13.69 2.67
C GLN A 243 -18.31 -13.36 3.11
N LEU A 244 -19.26 -13.55 2.18
CA LEU A 244 -20.69 -13.46 2.43
C LEU A 244 -21.28 -14.87 2.33
N ASP A 245 -22.56 -15.03 2.69
CA ASP A 245 -23.31 -16.26 2.38
C ASP A 245 -23.11 -16.65 0.90
N SER A 246 -22.83 -17.92 0.64
CA SER A 246 -22.43 -18.43 -0.68
C SER A 246 -23.41 -18.07 -1.78
N SER A 247 -24.72 -18.08 -1.48
CA SER A 247 -25.77 -17.75 -2.47
C SER A 247 -25.77 -16.28 -2.90
N ILE A 248 -25.52 -15.37 -1.95
CA ILE A 248 -25.42 -13.94 -2.19
C ILE A 248 -24.10 -13.62 -2.89
N GLN A 249 -23.04 -14.33 -2.50
CA GLN A 249 -21.71 -14.15 -3.06
C GLN A 249 -21.68 -14.46 -4.56
N ASP A 250 -22.28 -15.56 -5.02
CA ASP A 250 -22.32 -15.91 -6.45
C ASP A 250 -23.06 -14.85 -7.28
N LYS A 251 -24.16 -14.30 -6.76
CA LYS A 251 -24.91 -13.25 -7.44
C LYS A 251 -24.10 -11.97 -7.57
N ILE A 252 -23.44 -11.54 -6.49
CA ILE A 252 -22.57 -10.35 -6.49
C ILE A 252 -21.41 -10.55 -7.47
N LEU A 253 -20.80 -11.73 -7.43
CA LEU A 253 -19.71 -12.12 -8.29
C LEU A 253 -20.11 -12.09 -9.76
N ASN A 254 -21.21 -12.74 -10.14
CA ASN A 254 -21.68 -12.75 -11.52
C ASN A 254 -22.03 -11.34 -12.01
N THR A 255 -22.69 -10.53 -11.16
CA THR A 255 -22.96 -9.12 -11.48
C THR A 255 -21.68 -8.34 -11.72
N TYR A 256 -20.63 -8.58 -10.93
CA TYR A 256 -19.33 -7.95 -11.12
C TYR A 256 -18.69 -8.41 -12.44
N MET A 257 -18.68 -9.71 -12.73
CA MET A 257 -18.13 -10.27 -13.97
C MET A 257 -18.80 -9.71 -15.21
N GLU A 258 -20.14 -9.62 -15.22
CA GLU A 258 -20.91 -9.02 -16.33
C GLU A 258 -20.51 -7.56 -16.57
N LYS A 259 -20.35 -6.79 -15.48
CA LYS A 259 -19.93 -5.39 -15.58
C LYS A 259 -18.49 -5.24 -16.07
N VAL A 260 -17.57 -6.07 -15.58
CA VAL A 260 -16.18 -6.09 -16.04
C VAL A 260 -16.11 -6.48 -17.52
N GLN A 261 -16.82 -7.52 -17.92
CA GLN A 261 -16.92 -7.93 -19.32
C GLN A 261 -17.42 -6.79 -20.20
N LYS A 262 -18.54 -6.16 -19.81
CA LYS A 262 -19.10 -5.03 -20.54
C LYS A 262 -18.10 -3.87 -20.63
N PHE A 263 -17.49 -3.48 -19.51
CA PHE A 263 -16.53 -2.39 -19.47
C PHE A 263 -15.32 -2.65 -20.38
N LEU A 264 -14.74 -3.85 -20.34
CA LEU A 264 -13.60 -4.20 -21.18
C LEU A 264 -13.97 -4.27 -22.67
N GLN A 265 -15.19 -4.68 -23.00
CA GLN A 265 -15.68 -4.65 -24.38
C GLN A 265 -15.88 -3.21 -24.87
N ASP A 266 -16.52 -2.36 -24.06
CA ASP A 266 -16.69 -0.93 -24.35
C ASP A 266 -15.32 -0.24 -24.50
N LEU A 267 -14.33 -0.63 -23.68
CA LEU A 267 -12.94 -0.15 -23.75
C LEU A 267 -12.26 -0.51 -25.08
N CYS A 268 -12.41 -1.76 -25.53
CA CYS A 268 -11.89 -2.21 -26.83
C CYS A 268 -12.57 -1.49 -28.00
N ASP A 269 -13.89 -1.36 -27.95
CA ASP A 269 -14.68 -0.68 -28.98
C ASP A 269 -14.31 0.80 -29.10
N ASP A 270 -14.12 1.47 -27.96
CA ASP A 270 -13.66 2.85 -27.90
C ASP A 270 -12.29 3.02 -28.58
N ILE A 271 -11.34 2.10 -28.35
CA ILE A 271 -10.03 2.16 -29.01
C ILE A 271 -10.18 2.01 -30.53
N LYS A 272 -11.03 1.07 -31.00
CA LYS A 272 -11.27 0.87 -32.44
C LYS A 272 -11.88 2.11 -33.11
N LYS A 273 -12.75 2.82 -32.38
CA LYS A 273 -13.49 3.99 -32.88
C LYS A 273 -12.81 5.32 -32.57
N ASN A 274 -11.72 5.30 -31.81
CA ASN A 274 -11.07 6.49 -31.25
C ASN A 274 -12.05 7.36 -30.42
N GLU A 275 -12.84 6.73 -29.55
CA GLU A 275 -13.79 7.38 -28.63
C GLU A 275 -13.28 7.35 -27.17
N SER A 276 -13.88 8.13 -26.27
CA SER A 276 -13.45 8.28 -24.85
C SER A 276 -14.45 7.84 -23.78
N LYS A 277 -15.64 7.37 -24.17
CA LYS A 277 -16.84 7.28 -23.31
C LYS A 277 -16.69 6.35 -22.10
N CYS A 278 -15.99 5.22 -22.22
CA CYS A 278 -15.91 4.24 -21.12
C CYS A 278 -15.14 4.76 -19.89
N LEU A 279 -14.35 5.84 -20.02
CA LEU A 279 -13.56 6.43 -18.94
C LEU A 279 -14.09 7.79 -18.47
N ASP A 280 -15.32 8.17 -18.80
CA ASP A 280 -15.89 9.49 -18.40
C ASP A 280 -15.81 9.70 -16.88
N ALA A 281 -16.24 8.72 -16.09
CA ALA A 281 -16.17 8.81 -14.61
C ALA A 281 -14.72 8.99 -14.09
N PHE A 282 -13.75 8.34 -14.72
CA PHE A 282 -12.34 8.51 -14.38
C PHE A 282 -11.83 9.89 -14.79
N GLN A 283 -12.18 10.38 -15.98
CA GLN A 283 -11.79 11.71 -16.45
C GLN A 283 -12.37 12.80 -15.54
N ASP A 284 -13.64 12.68 -15.15
CA ASP A 284 -14.31 13.59 -14.22
C ASP A 284 -13.60 13.60 -12.87
N PHE A 285 -13.25 12.43 -12.34
CA PHE A 285 -12.45 12.33 -11.11
C PHE A 285 -11.10 13.02 -11.24
N ILE A 286 -10.33 12.77 -12.31
CA ILE A 286 -9.05 13.46 -12.52
C ILE A 286 -9.26 14.99 -12.57
N PHE A 287 -10.29 15.46 -13.26
CA PHE A 287 -10.62 16.87 -13.35
C PHE A 287 -11.02 17.48 -11.99
N GLU A 288 -11.82 16.78 -11.20
CA GLU A 288 -12.20 17.22 -9.85
C GLU A 288 -11.00 17.32 -8.92
N GLN A 289 -10.06 16.37 -8.99
CA GLN A 289 -8.89 16.35 -8.12
C GLN A 289 -7.81 17.35 -8.56
N THR A 290 -7.65 17.58 -9.86
CA THR A 290 -6.48 18.30 -10.41
C THR A 290 -6.82 19.57 -11.19
N HIS A 291 -8.10 19.81 -11.48
CA HIS A 291 -8.57 20.81 -12.44
C HIS A 291 -7.95 20.67 -13.84
N TYR A 292 -7.43 19.49 -14.18
CA TYR A 292 -6.90 19.16 -15.49
C TYR A 292 -7.78 18.13 -16.19
N LYS A 293 -8.26 18.48 -17.38
CA LYS A 293 -9.08 17.60 -18.19
C LYS A 293 -8.18 16.85 -19.18
N LEU A 294 -8.07 15.53 -19.00
CA LEU A 294 -7.35 14.68 -19.93
C LEU A 294 -7.97 14.78 -21.33
N ASN A 295 -7.16 14.91 -22.37
CA ASN A 295 -7.62 14.86 -23.75
C ASN A 295 -7.78 13.41 -24.26
N GLU A 296 -8.32 13.23 -25.47
CA GLU A 296 -8.58 11.92 -26.06
C GLU A 296 -7.32 11.05 -26.20
N ASN A 297 -6.18 11.64 -26.57
CA ASN A 297 -4.91 10.92 -26.70
C ASN A 297 -4.38 10.46 -25.33
N GLU A 298 -4.50 11.32 -24.31
CA GLU A 298 -4.11 10.97 -22.94
C GLU A 298 -4.99 9.84 -22.38
N LEU A 299 -6.30 9.90 -22.62
CA LEU A 299 -7.21 8.81 -22.27
C LEU A 299 -6.88 7.53 -23.04
N LEU A 300 -6.55 7.59 -24.33
CA LEU A 300 -6.13 6.43 -25.11
C LEU A 300 -4.90 5.74 -24.49
N ILE A 301 -3.93 6.50 -23.97
CA ILE A 301 -2.76 5.95 -23.27
C ILE A 301 -3.19 5.22 -21.99
N VAL A 302 -4.10 5.78 -21.20
CA VAL A 302 -4.66 5.11 -20.01
C VAL A 302 -5.36 3.82 -20.41
N LYS A 303 -6.18 3.82 -21.46
CA LYS A 303 -6.89 2.64 -21.96
C LYS A 303 -5.91 1.51 -22.36
N LYS A 304 -4.84 1.86 -23.07
CA LYS A 304 -3.77 0.92 -23.41
C LYS A 304 -3.09 0.35 -22.18
N GLY A 305 -2.82 1.18 -21.16
CA GLY A 305 -2.28 0.72 -19.88
C GLY A 305 -3.19 -0.28 -19.15
N ILE A 306 -4.51 -0.07 -19.20
CA ILE A 306 -5.50 -1.02 -18.65
C ILE A 306 -5.38 -2.36 -19.39
N LEU A 307 -5.52 -2.37 -20.71
CA LEU A 307 -5.50 -3.61 -21.49
C LEU A 307 -4.16 -4.34 -21.39
N TYR A 308 -3.04 -3.61 -21.39
CA TYR A 308 -1.71 -4.17 -21.16
C TYR A 308 -1.64 -4.93 -19.82
N GLN A 309 -2.19 -4.33 -18.76
CA GLN A 309 -2.19 -4.99 -17.46
C GLN A 309 -3.10 -6.23 -17.42
N ILE A 310 -4.25 -6.19 -18.10
CA ILE A 310 -5.14 -7.34 -18.26
C ILE A 310 -4.42 -8.50 -18.94
N GLN A 311 -3.70 -8.23 -20.04
CA GLN A 311 -2.88 -9.23 -20.72
C GLN A 311 -1.80 -9.80 -19.79
N LYS A 312 -1.06 -8.94 -19.09
CA LYS A 312 -0.02 -9.35 -18.14
C LYS A 312 -0.56 -10.23 -17.02
N ILE A 313 -1.76 -9.96 -16.51
CA ILE A 313 -2.43 -10.79 -15.50
C ILE A 313 -2.76 -12.18 -16.06
N THR A 314 -3.29 -12.26 -17.29
CA THR A 314 -3.57 -13.54 -17.95
C THR A 314 -2.30 -14.35 -18.17
N GLU A 315 -1.21 -13.72 -18.61
CA GLU A 315 0.10 -14.35 -18.79
C GLU A 315 0.73 -14.80 -17.47
N PHE A 316 0.52 -14.04 -16.40
CA PHE A 316 0.99 -14.40 -15.05
C PHE A 316 0.32 -15.67 -14.53
N GLY A 317 -0.96 -15.89 -14.88
CA GLY A 317 -1.65 -17.15 -14.59
C GLY A 317 -2.04 -17.34 -13.11
N ILE A 318 -2.93 -18.30 -12.86
CA ILE A 318 -3.50 -18.54 -11.53
C ILE A 318 -2.52 -19.24 -10.59
N GLU A 319 -1.61 -20.06 -11.12
CA GLU A 319 -0.64 -20.83 -10.34
C GLU A 319 0.31 -19.91 -9.56
N ASN A 320 0.76 -18.82 -10.19
CA ASN A 320 1.65 -17.86 -9.54
C ASN A 320 0.95 -17.06 -8.43
N ILE A 321 -0.35 -16.79 -8.58
CA ILE A 321 -1.16 -16.13 -7.55
C ILE A 321 -1.33 -17.04 -6.33
N ILE A 322 -1.63 -18.32 -6.57
CA ILE A 322 -1.71 -19.34 -5.53
C ILE A 322 -0.37 -19.45 -4.79
N LYS A 323 0.74 -19.46 -5.54
CA LYS A 323 2.09 -19.50 -4.97
C LYS A 323 2.37 -18.32 -4.04
N ILE A 324 2.08 -17.07 -4.46
CA ILE A 324 2.23 -15.89 -3.59
C ILE A 324 1.42 -16.05 -2.30
N LYS A 325 0.16 -16.50 -2.40
CA LYS A 325 -0.68 -16.74 -1.21
C LYS A 325 -0.05 -17.77 -0.28
N GLN A 326 0.43 -18.89 -0.82
CA GLN A 326 1.03 -19.97 -0.03
C GLN A 326 2.33 -19.53 0.66
N GLU A 327 3.18 -18.75 -0.01
CA GLU A 327 4.42 -18.21 0.56
C GLU A 327 4.19 -17.26 1.74
N LEU A 328 3.00 -16.66 1.84
CA LEU A 328 2.64 -15.73 2.90
C LEU A 328 1.96 -16.38 4.11
N ILE A 329 1.57 -17.66 4.03
CA ILE A 329 0.94 -18.36 5.17
C ILE A 329 1.95 -18.49 6.31
N LEU A 330 1.54 -18.04 7.51
CA LEU A 330 2.36 -18.17 8.71
C LEU A 330 2.10 -19.52 9.40
N PRO A 331 3.10 -20.13 10.06
CA PRO A 331 2.87 -21.23 10.99
C PRO A 331 1.96 -20.79 12.15
N ASP A 332 1.15 -21.69 12.71
CA ASP A 332 0.23 -21.39 13.83
C ASP A 332 0.94 -20.77 15.05
N SER A 333 2.19 -21.17 15.31
CA SER A 333 3.00 -20.59 16.39
C SER A 333 3.35 -19.11 16.18
N GLN A 334 3.25 -18.62 14.95
CA GLN A 334 3.51 -17.25 14.55
C GLN A 334 2.22 -16.44 14.36
N ASP A 335 1.08 -17.10 14.07
CA ASP A 335 -0.26 -16.49 14.05
C ASP A 335 -1.13 -16.95 15.21
N TRP A 336 -0.64 -16.73 16.42
CA TRP A 336 -1.30 -17.18 17.66
C TRP A 336 -2.70 -16.58 17.89
N MET A 337 -3.03 -15.46 17.23
CA MET A 337 -4.37 -14.85 17.27
C MET A 337 -5.29 -15.35 16.16
N ASP A 338 -4.79 -16.20 15.25
CA ASP A 338 -5.50 -16.66 14.04
C ASP A 338 -6.15 -15.47 13.32
N SER A 339 -5.42 -14.38 13.17
CA SER A 339 -5.96 -13.14 12.57
C SER A 339 -5.30 -12.85 11.24
N TYR A 340 -4.03 -13.21 11.08
CA TYR A 340 -3.29 -13.01 9.85
C TYR A 340 -3.73 -14.01 8.77
N ASN A 341 -3.65 -15.32 9.07
CA ASN A 341 -4.02 -16.39 8.16
C ASN A 341 -5.52 -16.38 7.88
N ASN A 342 -6.36 -16.07 8.87
CA ASN A 342 -7.79 -15.87 8.63
C ASN A 342 -8.09 -14.73 7.66
N CYS A 343 -7.38 -13.60 7.75
CA CYS A 343 -7.49 -12.54 6.75
C CYS A 343 -7.02 -13.02 5.37
N LEU A 344 -5.86 -13.67 5.28
CA LEU A 344 -5.33 -14.20 4.03
C LEU A 344 -6.26 -15.25 3.39
N ASN A 345 -6.96 -16.05 4.20
CA ASN A 345 -7.93 -17.05 3.75
C ASN A 345 -9.20 -16.43 3.17
N GLN A 346 -9.50 -15.16 3.46
CA GLN A 346 -10.60 -14.42 2.82
C GLN A 346 -10.32 -14.12 1.34
N ILE A 347 -9.07 -14.30 0.87
CA ILE A 347 -8.74 -14.09 -0.54
C ILE A 347 -9.29 -15.24 -1.38
N HIS A 348 -10.29 -14.91 -2.19
CA HIS A 348 -11.00 -15.82 -3.07
C HIS A 348 -10.17 -16.12 -4.33
N ILE A 349 -9.45 -17.24 -4.35
CA ILE A 349 -8.67 -17.66 -5.53
C ILE A 349 -9.57 -17.95 -6.73
N GLU A 350 -10.72 -18.58 -6.51
CA GLU A 350 -11.71 -18.87 -7.57
C GLU A 350 -12.20 -17.59 -8.29
N PHE A 351 -12.31 -16.48 -7.55
CA PHE A 351 -12.64 -15.17 -8.13
C PHE A 351 -11.59 -14.74 -9.17
N HIS A 352 -10.31 -14.81 -8.81
CA HIS A 352 -9.20 -14.45 -9.68
C HIS A 352 -9.13 -15.40 -10.89
N GLU A 353 -9.37 -16.69 -10.70
CA GLU A 353 -9.42 -17.67 -11.80
C GLU A 353 -10.54 -17.35 -12.81
N LYS A 354 -11.74 -17.01 -12.33
CA LYS A 354 -12.86 -16.60 -13.19
C LYS A 354 -12.53 -15.32 -13.96
N LEU A 355 -11.88 -14.34 -13.32
CA LEU A 355 -11.43 -13.12 -14.00
C LEU A 355 -10.38 -13.40 -15.08
N ILE A 356 -9.38 -14.25 -14.79
CA ILE A 356 -8.38 -14.64 -15.80
C ILE A 356 -9.05 -15.30 -17.00
N LYS A 357 -10.02 -16.19 -16.79
CA LYS A 357 -10.79 -16.81 -17.89
C LYS A 357 -11.54 -15.77 -18.72
N LEU A 358 -12.21 -14.81 -18.07
CA LEU A 358 -12.88 -13.71 -18.74
C LEU A 358 -11.88 -12.85 -19.54
N PHE A 359 -10.75 -12.49 -18.96
CA PHE A 359 -9.70 -11.71 -19.62
C PHE A 359 -9.15 -12.41 -20.85
N THR A 360 -8.88 -13.72 -20.76
CA THR A 360 -8.47 -14.55 -21.90
C THR A 360 -9.50 -14.50 -23.03
N GLN A 361 -10.79 -14.55 -22.71
CA GLN A 361 -11.85 -14.41 -23.73
C GLN A 361 -11.81 -13.04 -24.40
N ILE A 362 -11.72 -11.96 -23.62
CA ILE A 362 -11.63 -10.59 -24.15
C ILE A 362 -10.41 -10.42 -25.07
N ILE A 363 -9.25 -10.95 -24.66
CA ILE A 363 -8.00 -10.92 -25.44
C ILE A 363 -8.19 -11.65 -26.78
N ASN A 364 -8.74 -12.87 -26.74
CA ASN A 364 -8.95 -13.67 -27.95
C ASN A 364 -9.95 -13.02 -28.92
N THR A 365 -11.03 -12.44 -28.41
CA THR A 365 -12.05 -11.76 -29.25
C THR A 365 -11.55 -10.46 -29.86
N ASN A 366 -10.56 -9.81 -29.25
CA ASN A 366 -10.02 -8.51 -29.68
C ASN A 366 -8.52 -8.58 -29.98
N SER A 367 -8.04 -9.72 -30.48
CA SER A 367 -6.61 -10.03 -30.65
C SER A 367 -5.84 -8.96 -31.42
N GLU A 368 -6.47 -8.29 -32.38
CA GLU A 368 -5.91 -7.21 -33.18
C GLU A 368 -5.52 -5.98 -32.35
N ILE A 369 -6.25 -5.69 -31.26
CA ILE A 369 -5.87 -4.60 -30.34
C ILE A 369 -4.66 -5.04 -29.52
N PHE A 370 -4.73 -6.24 -28.93
CA PHE A 370 -3.70 -6.73 -28.02
C PHE A 370 -2.36 -6.97 -28.71
N GLN A 371 -2.34 -7.26 -30.01
CA GLN A 371 -1.11 -7.32 -30.81
C GLN A 371 -0.41 -5.97 -31.01
N THR A 372 -1.08 -4.85 -30.71
CA THR A 372 -0.54 -3.49 -30.85
C THR A 372 -0.16 -2.83 -29.53
N LEU A 373 -0.43 -3.50 -28.41
CA LEU A 373 -0.01 -3.08 -27.07
C LEU A 373 1.44 -3.50 -26.84
#